data_AF-A0A1M4ZP05-F1
#
_entry.id   AF-A0A1M4ZP05-F1
#
_cell.length_a   1.000
_cell.length_b   1.000
_cell.length_c   1.000
_cell.angle_alpha   90.00
_cell.angle_beta   90.00
_cell.angle_gamma   90.00
#
_symmetry.space_group_name_H-M   'P 1'
#
loop_
_entity.id
_entity.type
_entity.pdbx_description
1 polymer ?
#
loop_
_entity_poly.entity_id
_entity_poly.type
_entity_poly.pdbx_seq_one_letter_code
_entity_poly.pdbx_strand_id
1 'polypeptide(L)'
;MKRIFLLLLLICLLLSCNSKKGKVNSKEVFVFLRMNYEGNNKTVAKLWINDTLKFSKIYFSDLNKHEDALGMKAARLNKTNRLIKFKVQFINIDKALCNQKQYVDTTFFYFINNIDEMIISYTGFLKRFRVYNNRDNPESWISE
;
A
#
# COMPACT_ATOMS: atom_id res chain seq x y z
N MET A 1 49.96 -5.35 2.07
CA MET A 1 48.75 -5.98 1.47
C MET A 1 47.51 -5.90 2.36
N LYS A 2 47.54 -6.29 3.65
CA LYS A 2 46.35 -6.24 4.55
C LYS A 2 45.68 -4.86 4.68
N ARG A 3 46.48 -3.77 4.72
CA ARG A 3 45.96 -2.38 4.82
C ARG A 3 45.22 -1.92 3.56
N ILE A 4 45.67 -2.38 2.37
CA ILE A 4 45.03 -2.06 1.09
C ILE A 4 43.68 -2.78 0.99
N PHE A 5 43.62 -4.02 1.45
CA PHE A 5 42.38 -4.81 1.47
C PHE A 5 41.31 -4.18 2.39
N LEU A 6 41.71 -3.70 3.56
CA LEU A 6 40.84 -2.98 4.49
C LEU A 6 40.30 -1.67 3.87
N LEU A 7 41.14 -0.97 3.12
CA LEU A 7 40.77 0.29 2.45
C LEU A 7 39.80 0.05 1.29
N LEU A 8 40.01 -1.02 0.50
CA LEU A 8 39.07 -1.47 -0.54
C LEU A 8 37.71 -1.88 0.04
N LEU A 9 37.72 -2.60 1.16
CA LEU A 9 36.48 -3.04 1.84
C LEU A 9 35.69 -1.85 2.37
N LEU A 10 36.37 -0.83 2.91
CA LEU A 10 35.75 0.42 3.36
C LEU A 10 35.14 1.20 2.18
N ILE A 11 35.82 1.26 1.03
CA ILE A 11 35.31 1.91 -0.19
C ILE A 11 34.07 1.16 -0.71
N CYS A 12 34.06 -0.17 -0.73
CA CYS A 12 32.89 -0.96 -1.13
C CYS A 12 31.69 -0.74 -0.18
N LEU A 13 31.93 -0.61 1.13
CA LEU A 13 30.89 -0.28 2.12
C LEU A 13 30.35 1.14 1.93
N LEU A 14 31.20 2.10 1.58
CA LEU A 14 30.78 3.48 1.29
C LEU A 14 30.01 3.59 -0.04
N LEU A 15 30.37 2.79 -1.06
CA LEU A 15 29.65 2.74 -2.33
C LEU A 15 28.28 2.06 -2.19
N SER A 16 28.13 1.05 -1.33
CA SER A 16 26.85 0.39 -1.06
C SER A 16 25.87 1.23 -0.23
N CYS A 17 26.35 2.24 0.51
CA CYS A 17 25.48 3.24 1.15
C CYS A 17 24.86 4.26 0.19
N ASN A 18 25.27 4.29 -1.09
CA ASN A 18 24.79 5.25 -2.09
C ASN A 18 23.67 4.72 -2.99
N SER A 19 23.02 3.61 -2.63
CA SER A 19 21.73 3.23 -3.21
C SER A 19 20.68 4.26 -2.79
N LYS A 20 20.65 5.38 -3.54
CA LYS A 20 19.70 6.47 -3.36
C LYS A 20 18.30 5.88 -3.29
N LYS A 21 17.71 6.00 -2.08
CA LYS A 21 16.29 5.86 -1.82
C LYS A 21 15.50 6.49 -2.97
N GLY A 22 14.57 5.71 -3.50
CA GLY A 22 13.78 5.98 -4.70
C GLY A 22 13.45 7.46 -4.85
N LYS A 23 14.00 8.09 -5.89
CA LYS A 23 13.56 9.41 -6.31
C LYS A 23 12.07 9.30 -6.64
N VAL A 24 11.25 10.06 -5.93
CA VAL A 24 9.86 10.33 -6.28
C VAL A 24 9.85 11.06 -7.61
N ASN A 25 9.69 10.32 -8.70
CA ASN A 25 9.97 10.84 -10.05
C ASN A 25 8.80 10.66 -11.02
N SER A 26 7.71 10.05 -10.61
CA SER A 26 6.51 9.96 -11.45
C SER A 26 5.70 11.26 -11.36
N LYS A 27 4.91 11.58 -12.39
CA LYS A 27 3.87 12.61 -12.32
C LYS A 27 2.59 12.12 -11.65
N GLU A 28 2.55 10.85 -11.26
CA GLU A 28 1.34 10.13 -10.93
C GLU A 28 1.48 9.29 -9.68
N VAL A 29 0.38 9.05 -8.99
CA VAL A 29 0.32 8.21 -7.81
C VAL A 29 -0.58 7.02 -8.07
N PHE A 30 -0.07 5.83 -7.78
CA PHE A 30 -0.86 4.60 -7.78
C PHE A 30 -1.42 4.34 -6.39
N VAL A 31 -2.72 4.09 -6.33
CA VAL A 31 -3.43 3.78 -5.08
C VAL A 31 -3.80 2.31 -5.10
N PHE A 32 -3.35 1.59 -4.09
CA PHE A 32 -3.63 0.17 -3.88
C PHE A 32 -4.55 0.00 -2.68
N LEU A 33 -5.48 -0.95 -2.77
CA LEU A 33 -6.32 -1.38 -1.65
C LEU A 33 -5.87 -2.76 -1.21
N ARG A 34 -5.58 -2.91 0.08
CA ARG A 34 -5.17 -4.19 0.65
C ARG A 34 -6.06 -4.59 1.81
N MET A 35 -6.58 -5.81 1.75
CA MET A 35 -7.37 -6.38 2.84
C MET A 35 -6.72 -7.63 3.36
N ASN A 36 -6.59 -7.71 4.68
CA ASN A 36 -6.14 -8.91 5.34
C ASN A 36 -7.20 -9.33 6.36
N TYR A 37 -8.08 -10.22 5.94
CA TYR A 37 -8.98 -10.97 6.83
C TYR A 37 -8.38 -12.35 7.06
N GLU A 38 -8.57 -12.91 8.26
CA GLU A 38 -8.14 -14.29 8.53
C GLU A 38 -8.90 -15.27 7.62
N GLY A 39 -8.15 -16.06 6.84
CA GLY A 39 -8.69 -17.06 5.92
C GLY A 39 -9.02 -16.55 4.51
N ASN A 40 -9.45 -17.47 3.65
CA ASN A 40 -9.85 -17.18 2.27
C ASN A 40 -11.23 -16.53 2.25
N ASN A 41 -11.26 -15.20 2.19
CA ASN A 41 -12.50 -14.42 2.22
C ASN A 41 -12.74 -13.64 0.93
N LYS A 42 -14.01 -13.53 0.55
CA LYS A 42 -14.46 -12.65 -0.52
C LYS A 42 -14.86 -11.29 0.06
N THR A 43 -14.23 -10.23 -0.40
CA THR A 43 -14.49 -8.86 0.05
C THR A 43 -14.82 -7.97 -1.12
N VAL A 44 -15.89 -7.18 -1.05
CA VAL A 44 -16.10 -6.08 -2.00
C VAL A 44 -15.31 -4.86 -1.50
N ALA A 45 -14.40 -4.37 -2.32
CA ALA A 45 -13.63 -3.16 -2.06
C ALA A 45 -14.11 -2.02 -2.97
N LYS A 46 -14.39 -0.87 -2.37
CA LYS A 46 -14.80 0.35 -3.09
C LYS A 46 -13.92 1.53 -2.69
N LEU A 47 -13.59 2.37 -3.67
CA LEU A 47 -12.81 3.60 -3.48
C LEU A 47 -13.52 4.77 -4.16
N TRP A 48 -13.75 5.84 -3.40
CA TRP A 48 -14.11 7.14 -3.93
C TRP A 48 -12.96 8.12 -3.72
N ILE A 49 -12.79 8.99 -4.70
CA ILE A 49 -11.79 10.06 -4.68
C ILE A 49 -12.52 11.35 -5.02
N ASN A 50 -12.49 12.32 -4.10
CA ASN A 50 -13.28 13.55 -4.18
C ASN A 50 -14.75 13.25 -4.54
N ASP A 51 -15.35 12.34 -3.76
CA ASP A 51 -16.76 11.92 -3.86
C ASP A 51 -17.15 11.18 -5.16
N THR A 52 -16.22 10.98 -6.09
CA THR A 52 -16.44 10.19 -7.30
C THR A 52 -15.99 8.75 -7.08
N LEU A 53 -16.85 7.77 -7.36
CA LEU A 53 -16.49 6.35 -7.33
C LEU A 53 -15.44 6.06 -8.42
N LYS A 54 -14.26 5.58 -8.01
CA LYS A 54 -13.15 5.23 -8.91
C LYS A 54 -12.91 3.74 -9.01
N PHE A 55 -13.27 2.98 -7.98
CA PHE A 55 -13.06 1.54 -7.95
C PHE A 55 -14.19 0.84 -7.21
N SER A 56 -14.63 -0.30 -7.73
CA SER A 56 -15.56 -1.21 -7.08
C SER A 56 -15.36 -2.61 -7.64
N LYS A 57 -14.68 -3.48 -6.91
CA LYS A 57 -14.46 -4.88 -7.32
C LYS A 57 -14.50 -5.83 -6.14
N ILE A 58 -14.78 -7.10 -6.42
CA ILE A 58 -14.58 -8.20 -5.48
C ILE A 58 -13.08 -8.53 -5.46
N TYR A 59 -12.55 -8.60 -4.26
CA TYR A 59 -11.20 -8.99 -3.92
C TYR A 59 -11.24 -10.33 -3.17
N PHE A 60 -10.37 -11.25 -3.57
CA PHE A 60 -10.18 -12.53 -2.93
C PHE A 60 -8.86 -12.45 -2.18
N SER A 61 -8.89 -12.38 -0.85
CA SER A 61 -7.66 -12.45 -0.07
C SER A 61 -7.27 -13.92 0.03
N ASP A 62 -6.23 -14.33 -0.70
CA ASP A 62 -5.61 -15.65 -0.54
C ASP A 62 -4.26 -15.46 0.15
N LEU A 63 -4.23 -15.76 1.46
CA LEU A 63 -3.02 -15.61 2.28
C LEU A 63 -1.85 -16.47 1.79
N ASN A 64 -2.11 -17.48 0.94
CA ASN A 64 -1.08 -18.35 0.39
C ASN A 64 -0.43 -17.79 -0.90
N LYS A 65 -0.92 -16.66 -1.44
CA LYS A 65 -0.36 -16.04 -2.65
C LYS A 65 0.49 -14.82 -2.29
N HIS A 66 1.79 -14.89 -2.62
CA HIS A 66 2.72 -13.76 -2.49
C HIS A 66 2.31 -12.54 -3.33
N GLU A 67 1.51 -12.72 -4.38
CA GLU A 67 1.07 -11.65 -5.28
C GLU A 67 0.16 -10.59 -4.61
N ASP A 68 -0.35 -10.85 -3.40
CA ASP A 68 -1.10 -9.87 -2.60
C ASP A 68 -0.20 -8.93 -1.77
N ALA A 69 1.12 -9.02 -2.02
CA ALA A 69 2.21 -8.16 -1.57
C ALA A 69 1.89 -6.67 -1.41
N LEU A 70 1.19 -6.08 -2.39
CA LEU A 70 0.84 -4.66 -2.43
C LEU A 70 -0.68 -4.42 -2.31
N GLY A 71 -1.50 -5.42 -2.64
CA GLY A 71 -2.95 -5.31 -2.78
C GLY A 71 -3.38 -4.95 -4.21
N MET A 72 -4.68 -4.72 -4.42
CA MET A 72 -5.23 -4.41 -5.73
C MET A 72 -5.00 -2.95 -6.10
N LYS A 73 -4.45 -2.70 -7.29
CA LYS A 73 -4.39 -1.36 -7.87
C LYS A 73 -5.81 -0.84 -8.15
N ALA A 74 -6.21 0.18 -7.41
CA ALA A 74 -7.57 0.73 -7.46
C ALA A 74 -7.68 2.04 -8.22
N ALA A 75 -6.63 2.87 -8.21
CA ALA A 75 -6.64 4.14 -8.95
C ALA A 75 -5.23 4.56 -9.39
N ARG A 76 -5.22 5.45 -10.38
CA ARG A 76 -4.06 6.23 -10.85
C ARG A 76 -4.48 7.70 -10.82
N LEU A 77 -3.69 8.53 -10.16
CA LEU A 77 -3.97 9.95 -9.97
C LEU A 77 -2.81 10.78 -10.47
N ASN A 78 -3.09 11.96 -11.04
CA ASN A 78 -2.05 12.96 -11.25
C ASN A 78 -1.69 13.62 -9.92
N LYS A 79 -0.40 13.80 -9.67
CA LYS A 79 0.08 14.50 -8.47
C LYS A 79 -0.48 15.92 -8.43
N THR A 80 -0.84 16.36 -7.24
CA THR A 80 -1.37 17.70 -7.01
C THR A 80 -1.00 18.16 -5.61
N ASN A 81 -0.82 19.47 -5.45
CA ASN A 81 -0.59 20.11 -4.15
C ASN A 81 -1.90 20.35 -3.36
N ARG A 82 -3.03 19.79 -3.83
CA ARG A 82 -4.31 19.85 -3.14
C ARG A 82 -4.50 18.63 -2.26
N LEU A 83 -5.19 18.84 -1.14
CA LEU A 83 -5.65 17.76 -0.29
C LEU A 83 -6.71 16.95 -1.03
N ILE A 84 -6.57 15.63 -1.06
CA ILE A 84 -7.50 14.73 -1.74
C ILE A 84 -8.34 13.99 -0.69
N LYS A 85 -9.66 13.96 -0.89
CA LYS A 85 -10.58 13.18 -0.08
C LYS A 85 -10.62 11.75 -0.61
N PHE A 86 -10.33 10.79 0.25
CA PHE A 86 -10.48 9.37 -0.01
C PHE A 86 -11.61 8.83 0.85
N LYS A 87 -12.52 8.08 0.25
CA LYS A 87 -13.47 7.24 0.98
C LYS A 87 -13.27 5.80 0.54
N VAL A 88 -13.15 4.89 1.49
CA VAL A 88 -12.94 3.47 1.23
C VAL A 88 -13.98 2.66 1.97
N GLN A 89 -14.56 1.70 1.26
CA GLN A 89 -15.42 0.71 1.86
C GLN A 89 -14.89 -0.70 1.60
N PHE A 90 -14.90 -1.51 2.65
CA PHE A 90 -14.63 -2.93 2.54
C PHE A 90 -15.78 -3.71 3.15
N ILE A 91 -16.37 -4.59 2.37
CA ILE A 91 -17.56 -5.36 2.75
C ILE A 91 -17.20 -6.83 2.64
N ASN A 92 -17.02 -7.51 3.77
CA ASN A 92 -16.88 -8.95 3.74
C ASN A 92 -18.24 -9.56 3.31
N ILE A 93 -18.24 -10.26 2.18
CA ILE A 93 -19.43 -10.92 1.63
C ILE A 93 -19.41 -12.42 1.89
N ASP A 94 -18.31 -12.94 2.42
CA ASP A 94 -18.23 -14.31 2.87
C ASP A 94 -18.85 -14.43 4.27
N LYS A 95 -19.88 -15.27 4.37
CA LYS A 95 -20.66 -15.46 5.61
C LYS A 95 -20.16 -16.66 6.43
N ALA A 96 -19.27 -17.49 5.88
CA ALA A 96 -18.97 -18.80 6.43
C ALA A 96 -18.04 -18.76 7.66
N LEU A 97 -17.20 -17.73 7.81
CA LEU A 97 -16.10 -17.72 8.80
C LEU A 97 -16.22 -16.66 9.90
N CYS A 98 -17.19 -15.74 9.84
CA CYS A 98 -17.34 -14.69 10.85
C CYS A 98 -18.81 -14.43 11.18
N ASN A 99 -19.20 -14.71 12.44
CA ASN A 99 -20.51 -14.39 13.03
C ASN A 99 -20.80 -12.86 13.11
N GLN A 100 -19.95 -12.02 12.55
CA GLN A 100 -20.13 -10.57 12.47
C GLN A 100 -19.87 -10.12 11.03
N LYS A 101 -20.85 -9.42 10.43
CA LYS A 101 -20.64 -8.67 9.18
C LYS A 101 -19.53 -7.65 9.41
N GLN A 102 -18.35 -7.90 8.87
CA GLN A 102 -17.25 -6.94 8.93
C GLN A 102 -17.41 -5.96 7.76
N TYR A 103 -17.84 -4.76 8.11
CA TYR A 103 -18.02 -3.62 7.22
C TYR A 103 -17.09 -2.49 7.68
N VAL A 104 -16.26 -2.00 6.77
CA VAL A 104 -15.42 -0.83 6.98
C VAL A 104 -15.92 0.27 6.07
N ASP A 105 -16.10 1.46 6.63
CA ASP A 105 -16.40 2.67 5.88
C ASP A 105 -15.63 3.83 6.49
N THR A 106 -14.55 4.22 5.82
CA THR A 106 -13.62 5.22 6.32
C THR A 106 -13.45 6.32 5.29
N THR A 107 -13.49 7.56 5.75
CA THR A 107 -13.15 8.74 4.94
C THR A 107 -11.96 9.44 5.57
N PHE A 108 -10.98 9.83 4.75
CA PHE A 108 -9.80 10.56 5.19
C PHE A 108 -9.31 11.49 4.08
N PHE A 109 -8.38 12.37 4.44
CA PHE A 109 -7.79 13.34 3.54
C PHE A 109 -6.28 13.15 3.47
N TYR A 110 -5.68 13.28 2.29
CA TYR A 110 -4.25 13.01 2.10
C TYR A 110 -3.60 13.87 1.02
N PHE A 111 -2.33 14.25 1.20
CA PHE A 111 -1.51 14.93 0.20
C PHE A 111 -0.70 13.92 -0.61
N ILE A 112 -0.83 13.95 -1.95
CA ILE A 112 -0.17 12.97 -2.83
C ILE A 112 0.96 13.56 -3.67
N ASN A 113 1.39 14.78 -3.41
CA ASN A 113 2.36 15.50 -4.26
C ASN A 113 3.77 14.90 -4.25
N ASN A 114 4.11 14.16 -3.21
CA ASN A 114 5.48 13.76 -2.89
C ASN A 114 5.63 12.25 -2.64
N ILE A 115 4.66 11.45 -3.10
CA ILE A 115 4.65 9.99 -3.07
C ILE A 115 4.41 9.47 -4.48
N ASP A 116 4.81 8.26 -4.80
CA ASP A 116 4.47 7.60 -6.08
C ASP A 116 3.42 6.52 -5.88
N GLU A 117 3.35 5.95 -4.67
CA GLU A 117 2.46 4.85 -4.36
C GLU A 117 1.89 4.99 -2.96
N MET A 118 0.62 4.62 -2.83
CA MET A 118 -0.12 4.58 -1.58
C MET A 118 -0.82 3.24 -1.45
N ILE A 119 -0.71 2.61 -0.28
CA ILE A 119 -1.43 1.40 0.07
C ILE A 119 -2.41 1.73 1.18
N ILE A 120 -3.70 1.62 0.89
CA ILE A 120 -4.76 1.77 1.88
C ILE A 120 -5.13 0.37 2.35
N SER A 121 -4.84 0.09 3.61
CA SER A 121 -4.97 -1.25 4.16
C SER A 121 -5.92 -1.31 5.34
N TYR A 122 -6.68 -2.40 5.42
CA TYR A 122 -7.39 -2.78 6.63
C TYR A 122 -7.09 -4.23 7.02
N THR A 123 -6.75 -4.40 8.30
CA THR A 123 -6.52 -5.69 8.93
C THR A 123 -7.73 -6.05 9.78
N GLY A 124 -8.47 -7.09 9.36
CA GLY A 124 -9.74 -7.51 9.96
C GLY A 124 -9.62 -7.93 11.42
N PHE A 125 -8.67 -8.81 11.75
CA PHE A 125 -8.51 -9.33 13.11
C PHE A 125 -8.11 -8.23 14.11
N LEU A 126 -7.29 -7.26 13.68
CA LEU A 126 -6.87 -6.11 14.49
C LEU A 126 -7.87 -4.95 14.46
N LYS A 127 -8.91 -5.04 13.62
CA LYS A 127 -9.82 -3.93 13.29
C LYS A 127 -9.07 -2.61 13.01
N ARG A 128 -7.95 -2.70 12.29
CA ARG A 128 -6.99 -1.60 12.14
C ARG A 128 -6.93 -1.13 10.69
N PHE A 129 -7.19 0.15 10.50
CA PHE A 129 -6.99 0.88 9.25
C PHE A 129 -5.62 1.54 9.22
N ARG A 130 -4.89 1.42 8.11
CA ARG A 130 -3.60 2.11 7.89
C ARG A 130 -3.46 2.57 6.45
N VAL A 131 -2.73 3.66 6.28
CA VAL A 131 -2.27 4.15 4.99
C VAL A 131 -0.75 4.10 5.02
N TYR A 132 -0.17 3.45 4.04
CA TYR A 132 1.27 3.41 3.83
C TYR A 132 1.59 4.16 2.55
N ASN A 133 2.77 4.75 2.46
CA ASN A 133 3.28 5.30 1.20
C ASN A 133 4.79 5.04 1.02
N ASN A 134 5.25 5.07 -0.23
CA ASN A 134 6.64 4.72 -0.54
C ASN A 134 7.69 5.69 0.03
N ARG A 135 7.29 6.92 0.40
CA ARG A 135 8.20 7.91 1.00
C ARG A 135 8.40 7.66 2.49
N ASP A 136 7.31 7.46 3.23
CA ASP A 136 7.33 7.36 4.70
C ASP A 136 7.50 5.91 5.18
N ASN A 137 7.21 4.92 4.32
CA ASN A 137 7.27 3.50 4.61
C ASN A 137 8.06 2.71 3.56
N PRO A 138 9.25 3.14 3.13
CA PRO A 138 9.98 2.53 2.00
C PRO A 138 10.19 1.01 2.13
N GLU A 139 10.26 0.49 3.35
CA GLU A 139 10.38 -0.93 3.67
C GLU A 139 9.21 -1.78 3.16
N SER A 140 8.01 -1.21 3.00
CA SER A 140 6.84 -1.98 2.54
C SER A 140 6.76 -2.13 1.02
N TRP A 141 7.74 -1.58 0.29
CA TRP A 141 7.85 -1.59 -1.18
C TRP A 141 9.08 -2.35 -1.70
N ILE A 142 9.86 -2.95 -0.80
CA ILE A 142 11.01 -3.77 -1.19
C ILE A 142 10.47 -5.14 -1.61
N SER A 143 10.14 -5.30 -2.88
CA SER A 143 10.15 -6.61 -3.53
C SER A 143 11.57 -6.89 -3.99
N GLU A 144 12.13 -8.02 -3.58
CA GLU A 144 13.38 -8.60 -4.11
C GLU A 144 13.37 -8.67 -5.65
#